data_AF-A0AA86N359-F1
#
_entry.id   AF-A0AA86N359-F1
#
_cell.length_a   1.000
_cell.length_b   1.000
_cell.length_c   1.000
_cell.angle_alpha   90.00
_cell.angle_beta   90.00
_cell.angle_gamma   90.00
#
_symmetry.space_group_name_H-M   'P 1'
#
loop_
_entity.id
_entity.type
_entity.pdbx_description
1 polymer ?
#
loop_
_entity_poly.entity_id
_entity_poly.type
_entity_poly.pdbx_seq_one_letter_code
_entity_poly.pdbx_strand_id
1 'polypeptide(L)'
;MVESLNGQAVGRYRLRVEVVGRPRYVDQRDFALYLIDPDGSRSHEPLFQGRWNAGRPSSFVPAWIDGEFAPPPFPHPQDEGEGLGEGEGLFGEVARCLGALIPAGGRLWLAYESFGAESWLERETRAALAAHVPAEATPIGLLLVRAGCWSGMHDWDFPEGGREGFRKLQGNKPLHLEQAYQSGIALMRALHSFAALRTADEVTRRAQARAALVQQEVEQRIARRDWPAAVRSIS
;
A
#
# COMPACT_ATOMS: atom_id res chain seq x y z
N MET A 1 2.85 -14.81 -8.34
CA MET A 1 2.84 -14.04 -9.60
C MET A 1 1.59 -13.18 -9.61
N VAL A 2 1.56 -12.06 -10.34
CA VAL A 2 0.45 -11.10 -10.24
C VAL A 2 -0.91 -11.70 -10.63
N GLU A 3 -0.91 -12.70 -11.50
CA GLU A 3 -2.09 -13.45 -11.95
C GLU A 3 -2.79 -14.19 -10.81
N SER A 4 -2.11 -14.47 -9.68
CA SER A 4 -2.74 -15.08 -8.51
C SER A 4 -3.74 -14.17 -7.79
N LEU A 5 -3.77 -12.88 -8.14
CA LEU A 5 -4.80 -11.95 -7.65
C LEU A 5 -6.13 -12.11 -8.41
N ASN A 6 -6.13 -12.74 -9.59
CA ASN A 6 -7.32 -12.86 -10.41
C ASN A 6 -8.38 -13.74 -9.71
N GLY A 7 -9.58 -13.19 -9.53
CA GLY A 7 -10.70 -13.83 -8.85
C GLY A 7 -10.70 -13.69 -7.33
N GLN A 8 -9.67 -13.07 -6.72
CA GLN A 8 -9.68 -12.82 -5.27
C GLN A 8 -10.82 -11.89 -4.88
N ALA A 9 -11.52 -12.22 -3.79
CA ALA A 9 -12.60 -11.40 -3.27
C ALA A 9 -12.02 -10.17 -2.53
N VAL A 10 -12.63 -9.01 -2.77
CA VAL A 10 -12.38 -7.77 -2.02
C VAL A 10 -13.73 -7.08 -1.73
N GLY A 11 -14.18 -7.14 -0.48
CA GLY A 11 -15.54 -6.82 -0.08
C GLY A 11 -16.56 -7.64 -0.88
N ARG A 12 -17.50 -6.94 -1.53
CA ARG A 12 -18.49 -7.57 -2.43
C ARG A 12 -17.97 -7.86 -3.84
N TYR A 13 -16.77 -7.38 -4.17
CA TYR A 13 -16.21 -7.46 -5.52
C TYR A 13 -15.23 -8.62 -5.65
N ARG A 14 -14.85 -8.92 -6.89
CA ARG A 14 -13.68 -9.75 -7.22
C ARG A 14 -12.67 -8.98 -8.04
N LEU A 15 -11.40 -9.28 -7.86
CA LEU A 15 -10.33 -8.70 -8.66
C LEU A 15 -10.24 -9.38 -10.04
N ARG A 16 -10.07 -8.57 -11.08
CA ARG A 16 -9.71 -9.00 -12.43
C ARG A 16 -8.35 -8.41 -12.77
N VAL A 17 -7.38 -9.28 -13.02
CA VAL A 17 -6.01 -8.87 -13.38
C VAL A 17 -5.91 -8.76 -14.90
N GLU A 18 -5.34 -7.67 -15.37
CA GLU A 18 -4.94 -7.51 -16.77
C GLU A 18 -3.45 -7.19 -16.83
N VAL A 19 -2.69 -8.02 -17.56
CA VAL A 19 -1.26 -7.78 -17.80
C VAL A 19 -1.14 -6.85 -18.99
N VAL A 20 -0.44 -5.73 -18.81
CA VAL A 20 -0.33 -4.65 -19.77
C VAL A 20 0.99 -4.75 -20.52
N GLY A 21 0.91 -4.74 -21.86
CA GLY A 21 2.07 -4.65 -22.73
C GLY A 21 3.02 -5.85 -22.68
N ARG A 22 4.21 -5.67 -23.27
CA ARG A 22 5.31 -6.64 -23.20
C ARG A 22 6.31 -6.19 -22.14
N PRO A 23 6.77 -7.08 -21.27
CA PRO A 23 7.67 -6.71 -20.19
C PRO A 23 9.05 -6.35 -20.73
N ARG A 24 9.67 -5.29 -20.19
CA ARG A 24 11.04 -4.90 -20.53
C ARG A 24 12.09 -5.89 -19.99
N TYR A 25 11.79 -6.52 -18.86
CA TYR A 25 12.62 -7.55 -18.22
C TYR A 25 11.77 -8.78 -17.89
N VAL A 26 12.36 -9.98 -17.95
CA VAL A 26 11.61 -11.24 -17.80
C VAL A 26 10.88 -11.35 -16.45
N ASP A 27 11.44 -10.70 -15.43
CA ASP A 27 10.97 -10.64 -14.05
C ASP A 27 9.99 -9.51 -13.76
N GLN A 28 9.69 -8.66 -14.75
CA GLN A 28 8.75 -7.53 -14.61
C GLN A 28 7.42 -7.78 -15.31
N ARG A 29 6.33 -7.27 -14.76
CA ARG A 29 5.02 -7.23 -15.42
C ARG A 29 4.34 -5.92 -15.07
N ASP A 30 3.90 -5.19 -16.09
CA ASP A 30 2.94 -4.10 -15.90
C ASP A 30 1.54 -4.72 -15.82
N PHE A 31 0.72 -4.26 -14.88
CA PHE A 31 -0.59 -4.82 -14.65
C PHE A 31 -1.59 -3.77 -14.15
N ALA A 32 -2.85 -4.06 -14.36
CA ALA A 32 -3.99 -3.32 -13.86
C ALA A 32 -4.94 -4.27 -13.11
N LEU A 33 -5.56 -3.77 -12.04
CA LEU A 33 -6.58 -4.46 -11.27
C LEU A 33 -7.92 -3.78 -11.50
N TYR A 34 -8.85 -4.53 -12.08
CA TYR A 34 -10.25 -4.13 -12.24
C TYR A 34 -11.12 -4.81 -11.19
N LEU A 35 -12.28 -4.23 -10.92
CA LEU A 35 -13.29 -4.83 -10.06
C LEU A 35 -14.35 -5.52 -10.91
N ILE A 36 -14.74 -6.72 -10.51
CA ILE A 36 -15.93 -7.42 -10.98
C ILE A 36 -16.97 -7.32 -9.89
N ASP A 37 -18.13 -6.75 -10.20
CA ASP A 37 -19.26 -6.66 -9.27
C ASP A 37 -19.98 -8.03 -9.11
N PRO A 38 -20.92 -8.15 -8.16
CA PRO A 38 -21.68 -9.39 -7.97
C PRO A 38 -22.48 -9.84 -9.20
N ASP A 39 -22.87 -8.90 -10.07
CA ASP A 39 -23.61 -9.17 -11.31
C ASP A 39 -22.68 -9.61 -12.46
N GLY A 40 -21.36 -9.61 -12.23
CA GLY A 40 -20.34 -10.02 -13.17
C GLY A 40 -19.83 -8.89 -14.08
N SER A 41 -20.27 -7.66 -13.87
CA SER A 41 -19.82 -6.50 -14.64
C SER A 41 -18.44 -6.05 -14.18
N ARG A 42 -17.55 -5.80 -15.15
CA ARG A 42 -16.22 -5.27 -14.90
C ARG A 42 -16.26 -3.74 -14.85
N SER A 43 -15.51 -3.16 -13.92
CA SER A 43 -15.26 -1.73 -13.89
C SER A 43 -14.64 -1.22 -15.20
N HIS A 44 -15.00 0.00 -15.59
CA HIS A 44 -14.47 0.61 -16.82
C HIS A 44 -13.02 1.03 -16.66
N GLU A 45 -12.70 1.67 -15.53
CA GLU A 45 -11.35 2.06 -15.14
C GLU A 45 -10.77 1.05 -14.13
N PRO A 46 -9.44 0.85 -14.12
CA PRO A 46 -8.80 0.03 -13.10
C PRO A 46 -8.82 0.74 -11.75
N LEU A 47 -8.96 -0.03 -10.66
CA LEU A 47 -8.83 0.46 -9.29
C LEU A 47 -7.34 0.69 -8.92
N PHE A 48 -6.46 -0.12 -9.47
CA PHE A 48 -5.02 -0.03 -9.24
C PHE A 48 -4.27 -0.34 -10.54
N GLN A 49 -3.18 0.37 -10.77
CA GLN A 49 -2.25 0.06 -11.85
C GLN A 49 -0.82 0.17 -11.36
N GLY A 50 0.06 -0.68 -11.90
CA GLY A 50 1.45 -0.66 -11.49
C GLY A 50 2.32 -1.68 -12.19
N ARG A 51 3.54 -1.77 -11.70
CA ARG A 51 4.58 -2.70 -12.14
C ARG A 51 4.95 -3.61 -10.99
N TRP A 52 4.90 -4.91 -11.23
CA TRP A 52 5.40 -5.94 -10.34
C TRP A 52 6.76 -6.46 -10.83
N ASN A 53 7.67 -6.70 -9.90
CA ASN A 53 8.93 -7.38 -10.13
C ASN A 53 9.08 -8.56 -9.16
N ALA A 54 9.34 -9.75 -9.69
CA ALA A 54 9.49 -10.98 -8.90
C ALA A 54 10.72 -11.00 -7.97
N GLY A 55 11.63 -10.05 -8.15
CA GLY A 55 12.96 -10.06 -7.58
C GLY A 55 13.92 -10.93 -8.38
N ARG A 56 15.21 -10.72 -8.12
CA ARG A 56 16.30 -11.53 -8.66
C ARG A 56 17.36 -11.73 -7.58
N PRO A 57 17.23 -12.80 -6.76
CA PRO A 57 18.16 -13.08 -5.66
C PRO A 57 19.62 -13.16 -6.12
N SER A 58 19.88 -13.72 -7.31
CA SER A 58 21.22 -13.83 -7.90
C SER A 58 21.89 -12.48 -8.19
N SER A 59 21.13 -11.39 -8.17
CA SER A 59 21.63 -10.02 -8.40
C SER A 59 21.26 -9.09 -7.25
N PHE A 60 20.88 -9.64 -6.09
CA PHE A 60 20.46 -8.89 -4.90
C PHE A 60 19.32 -7.89 -5.16
N VAL A 61 18.48 -8.17 -6.16
CA VAL A 61 17.29 -7.36 -6.45
C VAL A 61 16.11 -7.92 -5.65
N PRO A 62 15.57 -7.21 -4.65
CA PRO A 62 14.39 -7.66 -3.93
C PRO A 62 13.17 -7.64 -4.85
N ALA A 63 12.14 -8.42 -4.51
CA ALA A 63 10.84 -8.31 -5.18
C ALA A 63 10.15 -6.99 -4.80
N TRP A 64 9.37 -6.44 -5.73
CA TRP A 64 8.67 -5.19 -5.48
C TRP A 64 7.43 -4.97 -6.33
N ILE A 65 6.59 -4.03 -5.86
CA ILE A 65 5.50 -3.42 -6.61
C ILE A 65 5.66 -1.90 -6.56
N ASP A 66 5.47 -1.24 -7.69
CA ASP A 66 5.39 0.21 -7.81
C ASP A 66 4.11 0.56 -8.58
N GLY A 67 3.21 1.32 -7.98
CA GLY A 67 1.95 1.65 -8.62
C GLY A 67 1.14 2.71 -7.91
N GLU A 68 -0.11 2.86 -8.33
CA GLU A 68 -1.02 3.88 -7.85
C GLU A 68 -2.45 3.35 -7.80
N PHE A 69 -3.22 3.86 -6.83
CA PHE A 69 -4.67 3.65 -6.77
C PHE A 69 -5.36 4.75 -7.58
N ALA A 70 -6.36 4.36 -8.35
CA ALA A 70 -7.25 5.31 -9.01
C ALA A 70 -8.49 5.56 -8.13
N PRO A 71 -9.23 6.65 -8.38
CA PRO A 71 -10.56 6.81 -7.84
C PRO A 71 -11.42 5.55 -8.10
N PRO A 72 -12.31 5.18 -7.16
CA PRO A 72 -13.19 4.03 -7.30
C PRO A 72 -13.95 4.09 -8.64
N PRO A 73 -13.93 3.02 -9.44
CA PRO A 73 -14.51 3.06 -10.78
C PRO A 73 -16.04 2.87 -10.79
N PHE A 74 -16.67 2.62 -9.63
CA PHE A 74 -18.12 2.57 -9.47
C PHE A 74 -18.59 3.70 -8.54
N PRO A 75 -19.37 4.67 -9.01
CA PRO A 75 -20.12 5.56 -8.14
C PRO A 75 -21.36 4.79 -7.64
N HIS A 76 -21.21 3.88 -6.66
CA HIS A 76 -22.39 3.33 -6.01
C HIS A 76 -22.79 4.24 -4.84
N PRO A 77 -24.05 4.71 -4.76
CA PRO A 77 -24.51 5.60 -3.67
C PRO A 77 -24.41 5.00 -2.27
N GLN A 78 -24.15 3.69 -2.15
CA GLN A 78 -23.97 2.96 -0.89
C GLN A 78 -22.49 2.83 -0.49
N ASP A 79 -21.56 3.14 -1.41
CA ASP A 79 -20.12 3.17 -1.15
C ASP A 79 -19.67 4.60 -0.74
N GLU A 80 -20.56 5.59 -0.84
CA GLU A 80 -20.40 6.91 -0.23
C GLU A 80 -20.52 6.80 1.30
N GLY A 81 -19.39 6.47 1.94
CA GLY A 81 -19.23 6.58 3.40
C GLY A 81 -18.48 5.43 4.05
N GLU A 82 -18.61 4.19 3.55
CA GLU A 82 -18.06 3.01 4.24
C GLU A 82 -17.31 2.01 3.32
N GLY A 83 -17.56 1.99 2.01
CA GLY A 83 -17.07 0.91 1.12
C GLY A 83 -15.63 1.05 0.60
N LEU A 84 -15.09 2.27 0.56
CA LEU A 84 -13.84 2.57 -0.16
C LEU A 84 -12.66 2.97 0.74
N GLY A 85 -12.85 2.93 2.06
CA GLY A 85 -11.88 3.45 3.00
C GLY A 85 -10.50 2.77 2.93
N GLU A 86 -9.48 3.52 3.31
CA GLU A 86 -8.16 3.02 3.69
C GLU A 86 -8.21 2.17 4.96
N GLY A 87 -9.34 2.22 5.69
CA GLY A 87 -9.79 1.30 6.75
C GLY A 87 -10.04 -0.13 6.25
N GLU A 88 -10.90 -0.90 6.90
CA GLU A 88 -11.38 -2.20 6.38
C GLU A 88 -12.18 -2.12 5.06
N GLY A 89 -12.09 -0.99 4.34
CA GLY A 89 -12.70 -0.79 3.04
C GLY A 89 -11.85 -1.37 1.91
N LEU A 90 -12.36 -1.17 0.69
CA LEU A 90 -11.84 -1.75 -0.54
C LEU A 90 -10.34 -1.55 -0.75
N PHE A 91 -9.83 -0.33 -0.55
CA PHE A 91 -8.39 -0.06 -0.72
C PHE A 91 -7.54 -0.86 0.27
N GLY A 92 -8.02 -0.98 1.52
CA GLY A 92 -7.38 -1.78 2.55
C GLY A 92 -7.26 -3.26 2.18
N GLU A 93 -8.33 -3.84 1.64
CA GLU A 93 -8.33 -5.24 1.18
C GLU A 93 -7.42 -5.45 -0.02
N VAL A 94 -7.46 -4.55 -1.01
CA VAL A 94 -6.56 -4.62 -2.17
C VAL A 94 -5.10 -4.47 -1.75
N ALA A 95 -4.80 -3.60 -0.80
CA ALA A 95 -3.45 -3.46 -0.26
C ALA A 95 -2.95 -4.76 0.38
N ARG A 96 -3.81 -5.51 1.08
CA ARG A 96 -3.45 -6.85 1.61
C ARG A 96 -3.17 -7.84 0.49
N CYS A 97 -3.99 -7.86 -0.55
CA CYS A 97 -3.79 -8.70 -1.75
C CYS A 97 -2.43 -8.39 -2.41
N LEU A 98 -2.11 -7.12 -2.65
CA LEU A 98 -0.83 -6.68 -3.18
C LEU A 98 0.33 -7.09 -2.25
N GLY A 99 0.15 -6.87 -0.94
CA GLY A 99 1.09 -7.28 0.09
C GLY A 99 1.42 -8.77 0.06
N ALA A 100 0.45 -9.64 -0.21
CA ALA A 100 0.67 -11.09 -0.31
C ALA A 100 1.62 -11.49 -1.45
N LEU A 101 1.78 -10.65 -2.48
CA LEU A 101 2.75 -10.87 -3.56
C LEU A 101 4.18 -10.46 -3.19
N ILE A 102 4.35 -9.68 -2.12
CA ILE A 102 5.64 -9.15 -1.69
C ILE A 102 6.22 -10.10 -0.63
N PRO A 103 7.33 -10.81 -0.91
CA PRO A 103 8.00 -11.65 0.07
C PRO A 103 8.71 -10.80 1.14
N ALA A 104 9.19 -11.45 2.20
CA ALA A 104 10.04 -10.82 3.21
C ALA A 104 11.26 -10.12 2.55
N GLY A 105 11.58 -8.91 3.00
CA GLY A 105 12.61 -8.05 2.40
C GLY A 105 12.20 -7.33 1.11
N GLY A 106 10.99 -7.59 0.60
CA GLY A 106 10.43 -6.91 -0.57
C GLY A 106 9.91 -5.50 -0.26
N ARG A 107 9.47 -4.80 -1.32
CA ARG A 107 9.12 -3.37 -1.25
C ARG A 107 7.82 -3.04 -1.97
N LEU A 108 7.07 -2.07 -1.45
CA LEU A 108 5.89 -1.51 -2.09
C LEU A 108 6.06 0.01 -2.20
N TRP A 109 5.90 0.54 -3.41
CA TRP A 109 5.76 1.96 -3.66
C TRP A 109 4.33 2.27 -4.07
N LEU A 110 3.75 3.29 -3.45
CA LEU A 110 2.44 3.83 -3.80
C LEU A 110 2.58 5.32 -4.10
N ALA A 111 2.20 5.72 -5.31
CA ALA A 111 2.15 7.12 -5.69
C ALA A 111 1.03 7.85 -4.94
N TYR A 112 1.30 9.10 -4.56
CA TYR A 112 0.31 10.03 -4.00
C TYR A 112 0.12 11.28 -4.89
N GLU A 113 0.52 11.14 -6.16
CA GLU A 113 0.42 12.12 -7.22
C GLU A 113 0.28 11.36 -8.54
N SER A 114 -0.58 11.84 -9.42
CA SER A 114 -0.83 11.27 -10.74
C SER A 114 -1.06 12.38 -11.77
N PHE A 115 -0.86 12.09 -13.06
CA PHE A 115 -1.16 13.04 -14.15
C PHE A 115 -2.66 13.12 -14.47
N GLY A 116 -3.48 12.25 -13.85
CA GLY A 116 -4.91 12.13 -14.09
C GLY A 116 -5.76 12.87 -13.06
N ALA A 117 -6.94 12.33 -12.77
CA ALA A 117 -7.83 12.87 -11.75
C ALA A 117 -7.34 12.46 -10.36
N GLU A 118 -6.92 13.46 -9.58
CA GLU A 118 -6.47 13.28 -8.21
C GLU A 118 -7.58 12.70 -7.32
N SER A 119 -7.33 11.54 -6.75
CA SER A 119 -8.15 10.88 -5.75
C SER A 119 -8.08 11.57 -4.38
N TRP A 120 -9.07 11.32 -3.53
CA TRP A 120 -9.03 11.79 -2.15
C TRP A 120 -7.83 11.20 -1.37
N LEU A 121 -7.42 9.98 -1.72
CA LEU A 121 -6.32 9.25 -1.08
C LEU A 121 -4.99 9.99 -1.28
N GLU A 122 -4.72 10.42 -2.51
CA GLU A 122 -3.54 11.19 -2.91
C GLU A 122 -3.54 12.57 -2.23
N ARG A 123 -4.66 13.31 -2.35
CA ARG A 123 -4.79 14.66 -1.79
C ARG A 123 -4.59 14.69 -0.28
N GLU A 124 -5.23 13.76 0.43
CA GLU A 124 -5.14 13.71 1.88
C GLU A 124 -3.78 13.22 2.36
N THR A 125 -3.13 12.29 1.64
CA THR A 125 -1.75 11.89 1.92
C THR A 125 -0.81 13.07 1.80
N ARG A 126 -0.89 13.84 0.71
CA ARG A 126 -0.04 15.02 0.51
C ARG A 126 -0.28 16.10 1.55
N ALA A 127 -1.54 16.37 1.89
CA ALA A 127 -1.89 17.33 2.94
C ALA A 127 -1.31 16.93 4.30
N ALA A 128 -1.38 15.63 4.64
CA ALA A 128 -0.82 15.11 5.88
C ALA A 128 0.72 15.21 5.90
N LEU A 129 1.40 14.82 4.82
CA LEU A 129 2.86 14.93 4.71
C LEU A 129 3.33 16.38 4.82
N ALA A 130 2.62 17.32 4.16
CA ALA A 130 2.89 18.76 4.27
C ALA A 130 2.70 19.30 5.70
N ALA A 131 1.80 18.68 6.48
CA ALA A 131 1.60 18.99 7.90
C ALA A 131 2.57 18.24 8.84
N HIS A 132 3.62 17.60 8.31
CA HIS A 132 4.61 16.82 9.06
C HIS A 132 4.01 15.67 9.88
N VAL A 133 2.88 15.11 9.43
CA VAL A 133 2.33 13.87 9.96
C VAL A 133 3.30 12.72 9.63
N PRO A 134 3.52 11.75 10.56
CA PRO A 134 4.28 10.54 10.25
C PRO A 134 3.76 9.84 9.00
N ALA A 135 4.64 9.42 8.09
CA ALA A 135 4.26 8.84 6.80
C ALA A 135 3.30 7.64 6.96
N GLU A 136 3.52 6.82 7.99
CA GLU A 136 2.69 5.66 8.31
C GLU A 136 1.25 6.04 8.71
N ALA A 137 1.04 7.24 9.24
CA ALA A 137 -0.26 7.75 9.68
C ALA A 137 -1.02 8.51 8.57
N THR A 138 -0.53 8.49 7.34
CA THR A 138 -1.23 8.98 6.14
C THR A 138 -2.18 7.91 5.58
N PRO A 139 -3.17 8.25 4.72
CA PRO A 139 -3.99 7.25 4.07
C PRO A 139 -3.18 6.18 3.32
N ILE A 140 -2.22 6.58 2.49
CA ILE A 140 -1.35 5.63 1.77
C ILE A 140 -0.40 4.90 2.72
N GLY A 141 0.10 5.56 3.76
CA GLY A 141 0.89 4.93 4.82
C GLY A 141 0.18 3.75 5.46
N LEU A 142 -1.11 3.91 5.80
CA LEU A 142 -1.93 2.83 6.34
C LEU A 142 -2.08 1.67 5.34
N LEU A 143 -2.24 1.96 4.04
CA LEU A 143 -2.27 0.92 3.00
C LEU A 143 -0.93 0.15 2.91
N LEU A 144 0.20 0.84 3.02
CA LEU A 144 1.52 0.19 3.08
C LEU A 144 1.64 -0.72 4.30
N VAL A 145 1.17 -0.29 5.48
CA VAL A 145 1.14 -1.11 6.70
C VAL A 145 0.26 -2.35 6.49
N ARG A 146 -0.92 -2.20 5.89
CA ARG A 146 -1.85 -3.31 5.56
C ARG A 146 -1.26 -4.30 4.57
N ALA A 147 -0.45 -3.83 3.63
CA ALA A 147 0.33 -4.68 2.73
C ALA A 147 1.47 -5.44 3.46
N GLY A 148 1.66 -5.18 4.75
CA GLY A 148 2.75 -5.72 5.56
C GLY A 148 4.09 -5.03 5.29
N CYS A 149 4.07 -3.80 4.76
CA CYS A 149 5.24 -3.04 4.34
C CYS A 149 5.43 -1.80 5.22
N TRP A 150 5.58 -1.97 6.54
CA TRP A 150 5.71 -0.86 7.49
C TRP A 150 7.15 -0.54 7.90
N SER A 151 8.12 -1.35 7.50
CA SER A 151 9.50 -1.19 7.97
C SER A 151 10.25 -0.14 7.15
N GLY A 152 10.74 0.91 7.81
CA GLY A 152 11.55 1.95 7.17
C GLY A 152 10.80 2.67 6.06
N MET A 153 9.62 3.22 6.37
CA MET A 153 8.82 3.97 5.41
C MET A 153 9.58 5.22 4.95
N HIS A 154 9.56 5.50 3.66
CA HIS A 154 10.27 6.64 3.07
C HIS A 154 9.33 7.44 2.16
N ASP A 155 9.36 8.76 2.31
CA ASP A 155 8.69 9.69 1.42
C ASP A 155 9.66 10.15 0.32
N TRP A 156 9.35 9.78 -0.92
CA TRP A 156 10.09 10.19 -2.10
C TRP A 156 9.45 11.44 -2.70
N ASP A 157 9.75 12.59 -2.09
CA ASP A 157 9.42 13.91 -2.62
C ASP A 157 10.61 14.47 -3.39
N PHE A 158 10.67 14.22 -4.70
CA PHE A 158 11.70 14.78 -5.58
C PHE A 158 11.15 16.00 -6.34
N PRO A 159 11.52 17.24 -5.96
CA PRO A 159 11.07 18.45 -6.63
C PRO A 159 11.79 18.75 -7.97
N GLU A 160 12.63 17.85 -8.50
CA GLU A 160 13.51 18.14 -9.65
C GLU A 160 12.82 17.90 -11.02
N GLY A 161 11.98 18.85 -11.43
CA GLY A 161 11.70 19.11 -12.85
C GLY A 161 10.91 18.04 -13.62
N GLY A 162 10.18 17.16 -12.93
CA GLY A 162 9.18 16.26 -13.54
C GLY A 162 9.74 15.12 -14.40
N ARG A 163 11.06 14.90 -14.39
CA ARG A 163 11.71 13.85 -15.20
C ARG A 163 11.82 12.48 -14.52
N GLU A 164 11.67 12.40 -13.20
CA GLU A 164 12.00 11.20 -12.41
C GLU A 164 10.81 10.42 -11.82
N GLY A 165 9.58 10.81 -12.15
CA GLY A 165 8.36 10.11 -11.76
C GLY A 165 7.59 10.80 -10.63
N PHE A 166 6.39 10.29 -10.35
CA PHE A 166 5.50 10.84 -9.33
C PHE A 166 6.07 10.72 -7.92
N ARG A 167 5.62 11.61 -7.02
CA ARG A 167 5.88 11.46 -5.59
C ARG A 167 5.26 10.19 -5.03
N LYS A 168 6.01 9.49 -4.18
CA LYS A 168 5.65 8.14 -3.71
C LYS A 168 5.99 7.93 -2.26
N LEU A 169 5.15 7.18 -1.56
CA LEU A 169 5.55 6.54 -0.30
C LEU A 169 6.07 5.13 -0.59
N GLN A 170 7.21 4.79 0.00
CA GLN A 170 7.78 3.45 -0.01
C GLN A 170 7.62 2.80 1.36
N GLY A 171 7.07 1.60 1.38
CA GLY A 171 7.12 0.71 2.54
C GLY A 171 7.99 -0.52 2.25
N ASN A 172 8.76 -0.98 3.24
CA ASN A 172 9.47 -2.26 3.12
C ASN A 172 8.82 -3.32 4.00
N LYS A 173 8.74 -4.54 3.47
CA LYS A 173 8.38 -5.71 4.23
C LYS A 173 9.60 -6.17 5.05
N PRO A 174 9.52 -6.32 6.39
CA PRO A 174 10.63 -6.83 7.19
C PRO A 174 11.33 -8.06 6.58
N LEU A 175 12.62 -8.26 6.82
CA LEU A 175 13.33 -9.43 6.30
C LEU A 175 13.09 -10.66 7.17
N HIS A 176 13.03 -10.48 8.49
CA HIS A 176 12.87 -11.54 9.47
C HIS A 176 12.17 -11.03 10.73
N LEU A 177 11.77 -11.96 11.61
CA LEU A 177 10.98 -11.67 12.81
C LEU A 177 11.66 -10.64 13.74
N GLU A 178 12.97 -10.75 13.96
CA GLU A 178 13.69 -9.79 14.81
C GLU A 178 13.59 -8.36 14.26
N GLN A 179 13.77 -8.17 12.95
CA GLN A 179 13.62 -6.85 12.34
C GLN A 179 12.17 -6.38 12.42
N ALA A 180 11.20 -7.27 12.20
CA ALA A 180 9.77 -6.94 12.33
C ALA A 180 9.41 -6.47 13.74
N TYR A 181 9.96 -7.13 14.76
CA TYR A 181 9.78 -6.75 16.16
C TYR A 181 10.42 -5.40 16.46
N GLN A 182 11.70 -5.22 16.11
CA GLN A 182 12.42 -3.98 16.36
C GLN A 182 11.79 -2.78 15.65
N SER A 183 11.49 -2.90 14.35
CA SER A 183 10.88 -1.82 13.58
C SER A 183 9.45 -1.55 14.02
N GLY A 184 8.69 -2.58 14.37
CA GLY A 184 7.33 -2.44 14.87
C GLY A 184 7.26 -1.74 16.23
N ILE A 185 8.15 -2.10 17.18
CA ILE A 185 8.24 -1.40 18.48
C ILE A 185 8.63 0.06 18.30
N ALA A 186 9.61 0.35 17.43
CA ALA A 186 10.02 1.72 17.13
C ALA A 186 8.86 2.54 16.53
N LEU A 187 8.15 1.96 15.55
CA LEU A 187 6.99 2.58 14.92
C LEU A 187 5.87 2.86 15.92
N MET A 188 5.49 1.88 16.73
CA MET A 188 4.42 2.06 17.73
C MET A 188 4.77 3.15 18.75
N ARG A 189 6.04 3.25 19.19
CA ARG A 189 6.48 4.34 20.07
C ARG A 189 6.39 5.72 19.41
N ALA A 190 6.81 5.82 18.14
CA ALA A 190 6.71 7.06 17.38
C ALA A 190 5.25 7.51 17.22
N LEU A 191 4.38 6.58 16.83
CA LEU A 191 2.95 6.85 16.65
C LEU A 191 2.23 7.14 17.96
N HIS A 192 2.61 6.50 19.07
CA HIS A 192 2.06 6.81 20.38
C HIS A 192 2.40 8.26 20.79
N SER A 193 3.66 8.66 20.56
CA SER A 193 4.10 10.03 20.83
C SER A 193 3.36 11.05 19.97
N PHE A 194 3.16 10.74 18.68
CA PHE A 194 2.38 11.57 17.75
C PHE A 194 0.90 11.68 18.14
N ALA A 195 0.27 10.57 18.54
CA ALA A 195 -1.13 10.52 18.96
C ALA A 195 -1.41 11.32 20.24
N ALA A 196 -0.41 11.51 21.10
CA ALA A 196 -0.54 12.30 22.32
C ALA A 196 -0.48 13.83 22.09
N LEU A 197 -0.11 14.28 20.89
CA LEU A 197 -0.05 15.70 20.57
C LEU A 197 -1.46 16.31 20.57
N ARG A 198 -1.62 17.47 21.22
CA ARG A 198 -2.87 18.23 21.14
C ARG A 198 -2.90 18.99 19.81
N THR A 199 -4.00 18.84 19.08
CA THR A 199 -4.20 19.56 17.81
C THR A 199 -5.64 20.03 17.67
N ALA A 200 -5.82 21.18 17.03
CA ALA A 200 -7.13 21.64 16.55
C ALA A 200 -7.31 21.35 15.04
N ASP A 201 -6.24 21.00 14.33
CA ASP A 201 -6.23 20.75 12.90
C ASP A 201 -6.88 19.40 12.55
N GLU A 202 -7.77 19.42 11.57
CA GLU A 202 -8.56 18.26 11.14
C GLU A 202 -7.69 17.19 10.46
N VAL A 203 -6.67 17.61 9.70
CA VAL A 203 -5.76 16.67 9.01
C VAL A 203 -4.98 15.86 10.05
N THR A 204 -4.44 16.54 11.06
CA THR A 204 -3.71 15.91 12.16
C THR A 204 -4.64 15.00 12.97
N ARG A 205 -5.88 15.42 13.27
CA ARG A 205 -6.84 14.58 14.00
C ARG A 205 -7.17 13.28 13.27
N ARG A 206 -7.43 13.35 11.97
CA ARG A 206 -7.63 12.17 11.12
C ARG A 206 -6.39 11.27 11.08
N ALA A 207 -5.20 11.87 10.99
CA ALA A 207 -3.95 11.12 11.06
C ALA A 207 -3.74 10.44 12.43
N GLN A 208 -4.12 11.07 13.54
CA GLN A 208 -4.05 10.46 14.87
C GLN A 208 -5.01 9.25 14.98
N ALA A 209 -6.20 9.33 14.38
CA ALA A 209 -7.09 8.18 14.28
C ALA A 209 -6.47 7.04 13.47
N ARG A 210 -5.80 7.34 12.34
CA ARG A 210 -5.05 6.34 11.56
C ARG A 210 -3.87 5.76 12.32
N ALA A 211 -3.16 6.57 13.10
CA ALA A 211 -2.04 6.10 13.92
C ALA A 211 -2.47 4.99 14.89
N ALA A 212 -3.68 5.06 15.45
CA ALA A 212 -4.24 3.99 16.28
C ALA A 212 -4.48 2.70 15.47
N LEU A 213 -5.02 2.81 14.24
CA LEU A 213 -5.21 1.66 13.35
C LEU A 213 -3.89 1.00 12.97
N VAL A 214 -2.85 1.80 12.69
CA VAL A 214 -1.51 1.29 12.38
C VAL A 214 -0.91 0.56 13.56
N GLN A 215 -1.02 1.10 14.78
CA GLN A 215 -0.54 0.44 15.99
C GLN A 215 -1.20 -0.92 16.17
N GLN A 216 -2.53 -0.98 16.03
CA GLN A 216 -3.30 -2.22 16.13
C GLN A 216 -2.86 -3.26 15.07
N GLU A 217 -2.72 -2.85 13.81
CA GLU A 217 -2.32 -3.73 12.71
C GLU A 217 -0.91 -4.31 12.92
N VAL A 218 0.04 -3.47 13.34
CA VAL A 218 1.43 -3.88 13.60
C VAL A 218 1.51 -4.80 14.81
N GLU A 219 0.81 -4.47 15.90
CA GLU A 219 0.76 -5.29 17.10
C GLU A 219 0.22 -6.70 16.81
N GLN A 220 -0.89 -6.80 16.07
CA GLN A 220 -1.48 -8.08 15.69
C GLN A 220 -0.53 -8.94 14.85
N ARG A 221 0.20 -8.33 13.90
CA ARG A 221 1.17 -9.05 13.05
C ARG A 221 2.35 -9.57 13.84
N ILE A 222 2.88 -8.77 14.76
CA ILE A 222 3.95 -9.20 15.66
C ILE A 222 3.47 -10.35 16.55
N ALA A 223 2.27 -10.23 17.13
CA ALA A 223 1.70 -11.24 18.03
C ALA A 223 1.46 -12.58 17.34
N ARG A 224 0.91 -12.58 16.11
CA ARG A 224 0.64 -13.80 15.34
C ARG A 224 1.90 -14.51 14.85
N ARG A 225 3.04 -13.80 14.82
CA ARG A 225 4.25 -14.26 14.11
C ARG A 225 3.93 -14.68 12.67
N ASP A 226 2.94 -14.02 12.07
CA ASP A 226 2.51 -14.24 10.68
C ASP A 226 3.61 -13.72 9.76
N TRP A 227 4.68 -14.51 9.63
CA TRP A 227 5.83 -14.18 8.81
C TRP A 227 6.07 -15.32 7.81
N PRO A 228 6.09 -15.03 6.50
CA PRO A 228 6.61 -16.01 5.56
C PRO A 228 8.03 -16.36 5.98
N ALA A 229 8.33 -17.67 6.07
CA ALA A 229 9.68 -18.12 6.37
C ALA A 229 10.67 -17.38 5.47
N ALA A 230 11.73 -16.83 6.06
CA ALA A 230 12.80 -16.20 5.29
C ALA A 230 13.16 -17.11 4.12
N VAL A 231 13.29 -16.54 2.92
CA VAL A 231 13.87 -17.26 1.79
C VAL A 231 15.25 -17.70 2.28
N ARG A 232 15.38 -18.98 2.65
CA ARG A 232 16.68 -19.55 2.98
C ARG A 232 17.54 -19.27 1.77
N SER A 233 18.63 -18.54 1.96
CA SER A 233 19.66 -18.40 0.96
C SER A 233 20.01 -19.80 0.49
N ILE A 234 19.59 -20.15 -0.72
CA ILE A 234 20.07 -21.37 -1.37
C ILE A 234 21.55 -21.11 -1.56
N SER A 235 22.34 -21.81 -0.75
CA SER A 235 23.80 -21.84 -0.81
C SER A 235 24.23 -22.62 -2.04
#